data_AF-A0AAJ2SQI1-F1
#
_entry.id   AF-A0AAJ2SQI1-F1
#
_cell.length_a   1.000
_cell.length_b   1.000
_cell.length_c   1.000
_cell.angle_alpha   90.00
_cell.angle_beta   90.00
_cell.angle_gamma   90.00
#
_symmetry.space_group_name_H-M   'P 1'
#
loop_
_entity.id
_entity.type
_entity.pdbx_description
1 polymer ?
#
loop_
_entity_poly.entity_id
_entity_poly.type
_entity_poly.pdbx_seq_one_letter_code
_entity_poly.pdbx_strand_id
1 'polypeptide(L)' 'MTQTFEQGWAARSFAEQFPSMDTKEAERLDRLNHAITDLYMADMLTDSQIKAIREKKMPKVVSKAVAKMKASATSA' A
#
# COMPACT_ATOMS: atom_id res chain seq x y z
N MET A 1 4.08 4.22 19.08
CA MET A 1 4.09 2.84 18.56
C MET A 1 4.25 2.89 17.06
N THR A 2 5.46 2.68 16.57
CA THR A 2 5.75 2.58 15.14
C THR A 2 5.29 1.18 14.72
N GLN A 3 3.99 1.02 14.43
CA GLN A 3 3.54 -0.16 13.69
C GLN A 3 4.29 -0.08 12.36
N THR A 4 5.28 -0.95 12.19
CA THR A 4 6.09 -1.04 10.98
C THR A 4 5.17 -1.41 9.85
N PHE A 5 4.79 -0.40 9.08
CA PHE A 5 4.02 -0.54 7.88
C PHE A 5 4.95 -1.10 6.80
N GLU A 6 4.90 -2.42 6.63
CA GLU A 6 5.66 -3.14 5.61
C GLU A 6 5.02 -2.85 4.24
N GLN A 7 5.82 -2.33 3.30
CA GLN A 7 5.43 -2.01 1.92
C GLN A 7 6.12 -3.00 0.99
N GLY A 8 5.77 -4.28 1.15
CA GLY A 8 6.62 -5.40 0.71
C GLY A 8 5.84 -6.64 0.34
N TRP A 9 6.57 -7.64 -0.15
CA TRP A 9 6.05 -8.98 -0.40
C TRP A 9 5.60 -9.69 0.90
N ALA A 10 6.15 -9.27 2.04
CA ALA A 10 5.80 -9.73 3.37
C ALA A 10 4.80 -8.78 4.10
N ALA A 11 4.22 -7.81 3.39
CA ALA A 11 3.23 -6.92 3.99
C ALA A 11 1.96 -7.68 4.34
N ARG A 12 1.38 -7.39 5.52
CA ARG A 12 0.00 -7.79 5.84
C ARG A 12 -0.97 -7.10 4.88
N SER A 13 -2.18 -7.63 4.72
CA SER A 13 -3.19 -6.97 3.88
C SER A 13 -3.48 -5.55 4.36
N PHE A 14 -3.84 -4.65 3.44
CA PHE A 14 -4.18 -3.27 3.82
C PHE A 14 -5.39 -3.21 4.75
N ALA A 15 -6.32 -4.17 4.65
CA ALA A 15 -7.46 -4.31 5.55
C ALA A 15 -7.03 -4.65 6.99
N GLU A 16 -6.02 -5.49 7.18
CA GLU A 16 -5.46 -5.79 8.50
C GLU A 16 -4.65 -4.63 9.07
N GLN A 17 -3.89 -3.94 8.22
CA GLN A 17 -3.05 -2.81 8.63
C GLN A 17 -3.89 -1.55 8.95
N PHE A 18 -5.02 -1.38 8.26
CA PHE A 18 -5.94 -0.26 8.45
C PHE A 18 -7.40 -0.76 8.56
N PRO A 19 -7.83 -1.27 9.72
CA PRO A 19 -9.16 -1.88 9.89
C PRO A 19 -10.34 -0.93 9.62
N SER A 20 -10.12 0.38 9.71
CA SER A 20 -11.13 1.41 9.42
C SER A 20 -11.16 1.84 7.95
N MET A 21 -10.29 1.27 7.11
CA MET A 21 -10.25 1.56 5.68
C MET A 21 -11.41 0.86 4.96
N ASP A 22 -12.00 1.54 3.98
CA ASP A 22 -13.00 0.94 3.10
C ASP A 22 -12.44 -0.33 2.42
N THR A 23 -13.21 -1.41 2.41
CA THR A 23 -12.79 -2.71 1.90
C THR A 23 -12.34 -2.63 0.44
N LYS A 24 -13.01 -1.85 -0.41
CA LYS A 24 -12.64 -1.73 -1.82
C LYS A 24 -11.33 -0.96 -2.00
N GLU A 25 -11.10 0.07 -1.18
CA GLU A 25 -9.84 0.82 -1.21
C GLU A 25 -8.68 -0.04 -0.69
N ALA A 26 -8.89 -0.81 0.38
CA ALA A 26 -7.90 -1.77 0.90
C ALA A 26 -7.53 -2.82 -0.16
N GLU A 27 -8.53 -3.48 -0.77
CA GLU A 27 -8.31 -4.46 -1.85
C GLU A 27 -7.56 -3.85 -3.03
N ARG A 28 -7.87 -2.61 -3.41
CA ARG A 28 -7.18 -1.91 -4.49
C ARG A 28 -5.69 -1.72 -4.17
N LEU A 29 -5.37 -1.34 -2.94
CA LEU A 29 -3.98 -1.17 -2.51
C LEU A 29 -3.24 -2.51 -2.46
N ASP A 30 -3.89 -3.58 -2.00
CA ASP A 30 -3.34 -4.94 -2.02
C ASP A 30 -3.05 -5.39 -3.46
N ARG A 31 -4.01 -5.23 -4.39
CA ARG A 31 -3.81 -5.55 -5.82
C ARG A 31 -2.66 -4.76 -6.43
N LEU A 32 -2.51 -3.49 -6.07
CA LEU A 32 -1.39 -2.67 -6.54
C LEU A 32 -0.05 -3.21 -6.01
N ASN A 33 0.03 -3.58 -4.72
CA ASN A 33 1.25 -4.16 -4.14
C ASN A 33 1.60 -5.52 -4.79
N HIS A 34 0.58 -6.35 -5.07
CA HIS A 34 0.75 -7.61 -5.80
C HIS A 34 1.25 -7.36 -7.23
N ALA A 35 0.59 -6.49 -8.01
CA ALA A 35 1.01 -6.19 -9.38
C ALA A 35 2.44 -5.67 -9.47
N ILE A 36 2.88 -4.82 -8.53
CA ILE A 36 4.27 -4.36 -8.46
C ILE A 36 5.22 -5.55 -8.26
N THR A 37 4.83 -6.50 -7.41
CA THR A 37 5.62 -7.69 -7.10
C THR A 37 5.66 -8.66 -8.28
N ASP A 38 4.53 -8.90 -8.93
CA ASP A 38 4.44 -9.77 -10.11
C ASP A 38 5.27 -9.22 -11.27
N LEU A 39 5.21 -7.91 -11.50
CA LEU A 39 6.05 -7.24 -12.51
C LEU A 39 7.54 -7.33 -12.18
N TYR A 40 7.91 -7.32 -10.91
CA TYR A 40 9.30 -7.55 -10.50
C TYR A 40 9.73 -9.00 -10.74
N MET A 41 8.88 -9.97 -10.37
CA MET A 41 9.16 -11.38 -10.57
C MET A 41 9.17 -11.81 -12.03
N ALA A 42 8.48 -11.07 -12.89
CA ALA A 42 8.52 -11.26 -14.34
C ALA A 42 9.72 -10.54 -15.00
N ASP A 43 10.69 -10.05 -14.21
CA ASP A 43 11.84 -9.25 -14.67
C ASP A 43 11.45 -8.00 -15.51
N MET A 44 10.20 -7.53 -15.38
CA MET A 44 9.69 -6.34 -16.07
C MET A 44 10.02 -5.04 -15.33
N LEU A 45 10.42 -5.14 -14.06
CA LEU A 45 10.92 -4.03 -13.26
C LEU A 45 12.31 -4.36 -12.74
N THR A 46 13.22 -3.40 -12.82
CA THR A 46 14.54 -3.52 -12.20
C THR A 46 14.48 -3.29 -10.70
N ASP A 47 15.50 -3.73 -9.97
CA ASP A 47 15.65 -3.45 -8.54
C ASP A 47 15.56 -1.95 -8.23
N SER A 48 16.16 -1.11 -9.09
CA SER A 48 16.13 0.36 -8.91
C SER A 48 14.72 0.93 -9.10
N GLN A 49 13.94 0.39 -10.04
CA GLN A 49 12.54 0.77 -10.26
C GLN A 49 11.66 0.31 -9.10
N ILE A 50 11.79 -0.93 -8.64
CA ILE A 50 11.07 -1.46 -7.47
C ILE A 50 11.37 -0.64 -6.23
N LYS A 51 12.65 -0.34 -5.96
CA LYS A 51 13.06 0.49 -4.84
C LYS A 51 12.42 1.87 -4.91
N ALA A 52 12.46 2.52 -6.08
CA ALA A 52 11.83 3.83 -6.27
C ALA A 52 10.30 3.76 -6.07
N ILE A 53 9.65 2.69 -6.52
CA ILE A 53 8.21 2.50 -6.33
C ILE A 53 7.89 2.33 -4.83
N ARG A 54 8.56 1.41 -4.14
CA ARG A 54 8.30 1.08 -2.73
C ARG A 54 8.68 2.20 -1.76
N GLU A 55 9.76 2.93 -2.02
CA GLU A 55 10.23 3.99 -1.11
C GLU A 55 9.60 5.35 -1.40
N LYS A 56 9.19 5.65 -2.64
CA LYS A 56 8.73 7.00 -3.01
C LYS A 56 7.28 7.07 -3.47
N LYS A 57 6.84 6.13 -4.32
CA LYS A 57 5.51 6.23 -4.95
C LYS A 57 4.43 5.58 -4.09
N MET A 58 4.63 4.34 -3.66
CA MET A 58 3.66 3.59 -2.87
C MET A 58 3.32 4.27 -1.54
N PRO A 59 4.28 4.84 -0.78
CA PRO A 59 3.97 5.55 0.46
C PRO A 59 3.07 6.77 0.23
N LYS A 60 3.20 7.47 -0.90
CA LYS A 60 2.33 8.61 -1.23
C LYS A 60 0.89 8.19 -1.51
N VAL A 61 0.73 7.10 -2.26
CA VAL A 61 -0.59 6.53 -2.57
C VAL A 61 -1.28 6.07 -1.28
N VAL A 62 -0.58 5.32 -0.45
CA VAL A 62 -1.11 4.83 0.84
C VAL A 62 -1.41 5.99 1.78
N SER A 63 -0.50 6.95 1.93
CA SER A 63 -0.72 8.12 2.80
C SER A 63 -1.97 8.90 2.40
N LYS A 64 -2.24 9.01 1.09
CA LYS A 64 -3.46 9.66 0.58
C LYS A 64 -4.72 8.85 0.93
N ALA A 65 -4.68 7.53 0.79
CA ALA A 65 -5.81 6.66 1.15
C ALA A 65 -6.09 6.70 2.66
N VAL A 66 -5.04 6.64 3.48
CA VAL A 66 -5.15 6.76 4.95
C VAL A 66 -5.66 8.13 5.37
N ALA A 67 -5.20 9.22 4.73
CA ALA A 67 -5.71 10.56 5.01
C ALA A 67 -7.21 10.68 4.67
N LYS A 68 -7.64 10.10 3.54
CA LYS A 68 -9.05 10.06 3.15
C LYS A 68 -9.89 9.28 4.17
N MET A 69 -9.42 8.10 4.59
CA MET A 69 -10.04 7.29 5.64
C MET A 69 -10.21 8.09 6.94
N LYS A 70 -9.17 8.80 7.38
CA LYS A 70 -9.23 9.64 8.60
C LYS A 70 -10.23 10.79 8.45
N ALA A 71 -10.24 11.47 7.29
CA ALA A 71 -11.18 12.56 7.04
C ALA A 71 -12.65 12.09 7.06
N SER A 72 -12.94 10.90 6.50
CA SER A 72 -14.29 10.32 6.57
C SER A 72 -14.68 9.89 7.99
N ALA A 73 -13.73 9.44 8.81
CA ALA A 73 -14.00 9.05 10.20
C ALA A 73 -14.29 10.24 11.12
N THR A 74 -13.72 11.42 10.85
CA THR A 74 -13.99 12.66 11.62
C THR A 74 -15.30 13.34 11.23
N SER A 75 -15.93 12.94 10.13
CA SER A 75 -17.17 13.54 9.61
C SER A 75 -18.43 12.75 9.95
N ALA A 76 -18.29 11.67 10.74
CA ALA A 76 -19.36 10.80 11.23
C ALA A 76 -19.53 10.99 12.74
#